data_AF-A0A3D3DIY0-F1
#
_entry.id   AF-A0A3D3DIY0-F1
#
_cell.length_a   1.000
_cell.length_b   1.000
_cell.length_c   1.000
_cell.angle_alpha   90.00
_cell.angle_beta   90.00
_cell.angle_gamma   90.00
#
_symmetry.space_group_name_H-M   'P 1'
#
loop_
_entity.id
_entity.type
_entity.pdbx_description
1 polymer ?
#
loop_
_entity_poly.entity_id
_entity_poly.type
_entity_poly.pdbx_seq_one_letter_code
_entity_poly.pdbx_strand_id
1 'polypeptide(L)'
;MKLVPTPGARLLFHLDRQEAFLLPQILQLYPRIPPAHQALSRTGRIPHPEANQQLLNEALAEQRAENRQQVLALLADRQRFAPTKTGGRLSLAPAEVEWLLQVLNDIRIGSWIQLNEPEATPPKLDDVSVRDLLFMEIAGFFELQLLAALHKEE
;
A
#
# COMPACT_ATOMS: atom_id res chain seq x y z
N MET A 1 -12.24 8.18 -5.16
CA MET A 1 -11.20 8.41 -6.16
C MET A 1 -11.79 7.97 -7.47
N LYS A 2 -11.66 8.75 -8.54
CA LYS A 2 -12.29 8.42 -9.83
C LYS A 2 -11.28 8.47 -10.96
N LEU A 3 -11.27 7.44 -11.79
CA LEU A 3 -10.51 7.46 -13.04
C LEU A 3 -11.16 8.47 -14.00
N VAL A 4 -10.33 9.36 -14.55
CA VAL A 4 -10.68 10.35 -15.55
C VAL A 4 -10.28 9.78 -16.91
N PRO A 5 -11.19 9.72 -17.89
CA PRO A 5 -10.84 9.32 -19.24
C PRO A 5 -9.81 10.28 -19.82
N THR A 6 -8.63 9.79 -20.16
CA THR A 6 -7.59 10.60 -20.79
C THR A 6 -6.98 9.86 -21.98
N PRO A 7 -6.80 10.52 -23.14
CA PRO A 7 -6.01 9.96 -24.22
C PRO A 7 -4.53 9.98 -23.80
N GLY A 8 -4.00 8.84 -23.36
CA GLY A 8 -2.61 8.73 -22.95
C GLY A 8 -2.31 7.40 -22.26
N ALA A 9 -1.02 7.05 -22.19
CA ALA A 9 -0.56 5.80 -21.57
C ALA A 9 -0.58 5.81 -20.03
N ARG A 10 -1.04 6.90 -19.40
CA ARG A 10 -1.09 7.05 -17.94
C ARG A 10 -2.54 7.15 -17.48
N LEU A 11 -2.85 6.42 -16.44
CA LEU A 11 -4.09 6.48 -15.69
C LEU A 11 -4.14 7.78 -14.89
N LEU A 12 -5.27 8.46 -14.97
CA LEU A 12 -5.47 9.71 -14.26
C LEU A 12 -6.60 9.66 -13.26
N PHE A 13 -6.28 9.86 -12.01
CA PHE A 13 -7.23 9.84 -10.91
C PHE A 13 -7.56 11.26 -10.44
N HIS A 14 -8.85 11.56 -10.34
CA HIS A 14 -9.34 12.67 -9.54
C HIS A 14 -9.54 12.20 -8.09
N LEU A 15 -8.92 12.91 -7.17
CA LEU A 15 -9.07 12.75 -5.73
C LEU A 15 -9.92 13.91 -5.23
N ASP A 16 -10.94 13.61 -4.41
CA ASP A 16 -11.63 14.68 -3.69
C ASP A 16 -10.72 15.27 -2.58
N ARG A 17 -11.23 16.23 -1.80
CA ARG A 17 -10.44 16.87 -0.73
C ARG A 17 -9.99 15.90 0.35
N GLN A 18 -10.85 14.97 0.76
CA GLN A 18 -10.52 14.02 1.82
C GLN A 18 -9.50 13.00 1.30
N GLU A 19 -9.70 12.52 0.07
CA GLU A 19 -8.80 11.56 -0.56
C GLU A 19 -7.41 12.16 -0.81
N ALA A 20 -7.34 13.40 -1.29
CA ALA A 20 -6.09 14.11 -1.49
C ALA A 20 -5.36 14.42 -0.18
N PHE A 21 -6.09 14.52 0.92
CA PHE A 21 -5.53 14.69 2.27
C PHE A 21 -5.07 13.36 2.88
N LEU A 22 -5.87 12.31 2.77
CA LEU A 22 -5.64 11.01 3.41
C LEU A 22 -4.58 10.16 2.71
N LEU A 23 -4.58 10.11 1.37
CA LEU A 23 -3.69 9.23 0.63
C LEU A 23 -2.19 9.47 0.98
N PRO A 24 -1.68 10.72 1.02
CA PRO A 24 -0.30 10.97 1.42
C PRO A 24 0.03 10.55 2.85
N GLN A 25 -0.94 10.65 3.78
CA GLN A 25 -0.74 10.27 5.17
C GLN A 25 -0.68 8.75 5.33
N ILE A 26 -1.54 8.02 4.61
CA ILE A 26 -1.51 6.56 4.60
C ILE A 26 -0.21 6.07 3.98
N LEU A 27 0.21 6.59 2.82
CA LEU A 27 1.44 6.14 2.16
C LEU A 27 2.70 6.35 3.01
N GLN A 28 2.73 7.36 3.88
CA GLN A 28 3.83 7.58 4.81
C GLN A 28 4.01 6.46 5.84
N LEU A 29 2.99 5.62 6.06
CA LEU A 29 3.04 4.48 6.96
C LEU A 29 3.85 3.29 6.41
N TYR A 30 4.18 3.28 5.12
CA TYR A 30 4.96 2.20 4.49
C TYR A 30 6.44 2.24 4.90
N PRO A 31 7.12 1.11 5.16
CA PRO A 31 6.56 -0.23 5.32
C PRO A 31 5.94 -0.40 6.72
N ARG A 32 4.88 -1.20 6.79
CA ARG A 32 4.14 -1.46 8.04
C ARG A 32 4.22 -2.91 8.48
N ILE A 33 4.44 -3.86 7.56
CA ILE A 33 4.64 -5.27 7.92
C ILE A 33 5.98 -5.43 8.67
N PRO A 34 5.99 -6.04 9.87
CA PRO A 34 7.22 -6.34 10.58
C PRO A 34 8.14 -7.26 9.76
N PRO A 35 9.47 -7.03 9.74
CA PRO A 35 10.40 -7.86 8.96
C PRO A 35 10.34 -9.35 9.30
N ALA A 36 10.07 -9.69 10.55
CA ALA A 36 9.99 -11.07 11.04
C ALA A 36 8.69 -11.80 10.70
N HIS A 37 7.70 -11.13 10.08
CA HIS A 37 6.40 -11.75 9.82
C HIS A 37 6.45 -12.82 8.71
N GLN A 38 7.40 -12.75 7.78
CA GLN A 38 7.47 -13.67 6.64
C GLN A 38 8.49 -14.80 6.90
N ALA A 39 8.03 -15.89 7.51
CA ALA A 39 8.79 -17.13 7.61
C ALA A 39 8.60 -18.00 6.35
N LEU A 40 9.64 -18.74 5.97
CA LEU A 40 9.53 -19.75 4.91
C LEU A 40 8.45 -20.79 5.28
N SER A 41 7.33 -20.77 4.54
CA SER A 41 6.14 -21.58 4.84
C SER A 41 6.25 -23.06 4.42
N ARG A 42 7.33 -23.45 3.74
CA ARG A 42 7.55 -24.84 3.30
C ARG A 42 8.44 -25.59 4.30
N THR A 43 7.83 -26.43 5.12
CA THR A 43 8.48 -27.42 6.01
C THR A 43 9.00 -28.68 5.31
N GLY A 44 9.15 -28.65 3.97
CA GLY A 44 9.86 -29.71 3.25
C GLY A 44 11.35 -29.72 3.61
N ARG A 45 12.09 -30.78 3.24
CA ARG A 45 13.57 -30.83 3.33
C ARG A 45 14.16 -29.73 2.44
N ILE A 46 14.17 -28.50 2.93
CA ILE A 46 14.86 -27.38 2.33
C ILE A 46 16.33 -27.51 2.74
N PRO A 47 17.26 -27.67 1.80
CA PRO A 47 18.68 -27.60 2.12
C PRO A 47 19.01 -26.19 2.63
N HIS A 48 19.78 -26.09 3.71
CA HIS A 48 20.23 -24.82 4.31
C HIS A 48 19.10 -23.84 4.67
N PRO A 49 18.17 -24.22 5.56
CA PRO A 49 17.00 -23.41 5.91
C PRO A 49 17.37 -22.03 6.46
N GLU A 50 18.45 -21.93 7.24
CA GLU A 50 18.94 -20.67 7.80
C GLU A 50 19.47 -19.72 6.71
N ALA A 51 20.31 -20.23 5.79
CA ALA A 51 20.84 -19.44 4.69
C ALA A 51 19.73 -18.95 3.74
N ASN A 52 18.73 -19.80 3.46
CA ASN A 52 17.59 -19.41 2.63
C ASN A 52 16.71 -18.37 3.32
N GLN A 53 16.52 -18.46 4.64
CA GLN A 53 15.79 -17.45 5.40
C GLN A 53 16.56 -16.13 5.43
N GLN A 54 17.89 -16.16 5.55
CA GLN A 54 18.73 -14.95 5.46
C GLN A 54 18.61 -14.28 4.08
N LEU A 55 18.74 -15.04 2.99
CA LEU A 55 18.57 -14.52 1.63
C LEU A 55 17.16 -13.91 1.42
N LEU A 56 16.12 -14.56 1.93
CA LEU A 56 14.76 -14.02 1.88
C LEU A 56 14.66 -12.69 2.63
N ASN A 57 15.21 -12.63 3.85
CA ASN A 57 15.18 -11.41 4.66
C ASN A 57 15.92 -10.25 3.99
N GLU A 58 17.07 -10.53 3.35
CA GLU A 58 17.85 -9.55 2.60
C GLU A 58 17.08 -9.02 1.39
N ALA A 59 16.52 -9.91 0.56
CA ALA A 59 15.74 -9.52 -0.61
C ALA A 59 14.49 -8.69 -0.23
N LEU A 60 13.79 -9.07 0.84
CA LEU A 60 12.64 -8.31 1.34
C LEU A 60 13.04 -6.95 1.91
N ALA A 61 14.20 -6.86 2.57
CA ALA A 61 14.71 -5.59 3.08
C ALA A 61 15.07 -4.63 1.96
N GLU A 62 15.73 -5.12 0.91
CA GLU A 62 16.06 -4.34 -0.29
C GLU A 62 14.80 -3.85 -1.01
N GLN A 63 13.85 -4.76 -1.30
CA GLN A 63 12.58 -4.40 -1.93
C GLN A 63 11.81 -3.33 -1.14
N ARG A 64 11.75 -3.46 0.20
CA ARG A 64 11.09 -2.46 1.06
C ARG A 64 11.80 -1.12 1.02
N ALA A 65 13.12 -1.11 0.99
CA ALA A 65 13.90 0.12 0.90
C ALA A 65 13.65 0.83 -0.44
N GLU A 66 13.66 0.09 -1.54
CA GLU A 66 13.33 0.62 -2.88
C GLU A 66 11.91 1.17 -2.94
N ASN A 67 10.93 0.40 -2.46
CA ASN A 67 9.53 0.84 -2.40
C ASN A 67 9.37 2.10 -1.53
N ARG A 68 10.07 2.18 -0.39
CA ARG A 68 10.05 3.37 0.46
C ARG A 68 10.59 4.59 -0.29
N GLN A 69 11.68 4.45 -1.03
CA GLN A 69 12.21 5.54 -1.86
C GLN A 69 11.21 5.97 -2.94
N GLN A 70 10.57 5.01 -3.61
CA GLN A 70 9.55 5.29 -4.64
C GLN A 70 8.31 5.98 -4.06
N VAL A 71 7.87 5.59 -2.85
CA VAL A 71 6.80 6.30 -2.11
C VAL A 71 7.18 7.75 -1.87
N LEU A 72 8.38 8.00 -1.32
CA LEU A 72 8.85 9.36 -1.05
C LEU A 72 8.95 10.19 -2.34
N ALA A 73 9.43 9.58 -3.43
CA ALA A 73 9.50 10.23 -4.73
C ALA A 73 8.12 10.59 -5.28
N LEU A 74 7.14 9.67 -5.21
CA LEU A 74 5.75 9.94 -5.61
C LEU A 74 5.15 11.10 -4.81
N LEU A 75 5.36 11.12 -3.48
CA LEU A 75 4.82 12.16 -2.60
C LEU A 75 5.47 13.53 -2.83
N ALA A 76 6.73 13.56 -3.25
CA ALA A 76 7.45 14.79 -3.57
C ALA A 76 7.13 15.33 -4.98
N ASP A 77 6.67 14.47 -5.90
CA ASP A 77 6.40 14.82 -7.29
C ASP A 77 5.06 15.56 -7.44
N ARG A 78 5.14 16.90 -7.54
CA ARG A 78 3.95 17.76 -7.73
C ARG A 78 3.32 17.70 -9.11
N GLN A 79 3.95 17.06 -10.09
CA GLN A 79 3.35 16.80 -11.40
C GLN A 79 2.46 15.56 -11.35
N ARG A 80 2.93 14.52 -10.64
CA ARG A 80 2.17 13.28 -10.43
C ARG A 80 1.10 13.43 -9.38
N PHE A 81 1.38 14.13 -8.28
CA PHE A 81 0.47 14.42 -7.18
C PHE A 81 0.21 15.92 -7.09
N ALA A 82 -0.73 16.41 -7.90
CA ALA A 82 -1.00 17.84 -8.04
C ALA A 82 -2.26 18.27 -7.27
N PRO A 83 -2.22 19.34 -6.46
CA PRO A 83 -3.43 19.90 -5.87
C PRO A 83 -4.33 20.50 -6.96
N THR A 84 -5.65 20.41 -6.74
CA THR A 84 -6.67 21.03 -7.61
C THR A 84 -7.66 21.84 -6.78
N LYS A 85 -8.51 22.66 -7.41
CA LYS A 85 -9.51 23.47 -6.69
C LYS A 85 -10.48 22.64 -5.83
N THR A 86 -10.74 21.39 -6.23
CA THR A 86 -11.72 20.49 -5.60
C THR A 86 -11.09 19.31 -4.85
N GLY A 87 -9.76 19.25 -4.76
CA GLY A 87 -9.04 18.14 -4.13
C GLY A 87 -7.66 17.97 -4.74
N GLY A 88 -7.42 16.85 -5.41
CA GLY A 88 -6.14 16.50 -5.99
C GLY A 88 -6.25 15.73 -7.31
N ARG A 89 -5.11 15.57 -7.97
CA ARG A 89 -4.94 14.80 -9.18
C ARG A 89 -3.73 13.88 -8.98
N LEU A 90 -3.94 12.60 -9.27
CA LEU A 90 -2.90 11.57 -9.22
C LEU A 90 -2.72 10.96 -10.61
N SER A 91 -1.51 11.05 -11.17
CA SER A 91 -1.17 10.44 -12.46
C SER A 91 -0.18 9.29 -12.27
N LEU A 92 -0.56 8.11 -12.78
CA LEU A 92 0.20 6.88 -12.65
C LEU A 92 0.24 6.14 -13.98
N ALA A 93 1.37 5.53 -14.32
CA ALA A 93 1.40 4.48 -15.34
C ALA A 93 0.79 3.19 -14.77
N PRO A 94 0.31 2.25 -15.61
CA PRO A 94 -0.30 0.99 -15.13
C PRO A 94 0.58 0.21 -14.13
N ALA A 95 1.88 0.05 -14.43
CA ALA A 95 2.83 -0.59 -13.52
C ALA A 95 2.98 0.15 -12.17
N GLU A 96 2.81 1.47 -12.16
CA GLU A 96 2.83 2.26 -10.92
C GLU A 96 1.54 2.07 -10.11
N VAL A 97 0.42 1.71 -10.75
CA VAL A 97 -0.82 1.35 -10.04
C VAL A 97 -0.66 0.00 -9.35
N GLU A 98 -0.11 -1.00 -10.04
CA GLU A 98 0.20 -2.31 -9.46
C GLU A 98 1.18 -2.19 -8.28
N TRP A 99 2.23 -1.40 -8.46
CA TRP A 99 3.17 -1.10 -7.37
C TRP A 99 2.48 -0.40 -6.19
N LEU A 100 1.63 0.59 -6.44
CA LEU A 100 0.90 1.29 -5.38
C LEU A 100 -0.06 0.35 -4.63
N LEU A 101 -0.67 -0.62 -5.33
CA LEU A 101 -1.46 -1.68 -4.71
C LEU A 101 -0.62 -2.53 -3.76
N GLN A 102 0.62 -2.88 -4.13
CA GLN A 102 1.52 -3.62 -3.22
C GLN A 102 1.85 -2.81 -1.96
N VAL A 103 2.13 -1.51 -2.12
CA VAL A 103 2.39 -0.58 -1.00
C VAL A 103 1.19 -0.48 -0.06
N LEU A 104 -0.01 -0.27 -0.61
CA LEU A 104 -1.24 -0.19 0.18
C LEU A 104 -1.58 -1.52 0.87
N ASN A 105 -1.33 -2.65 0.20
CA ASN A 105 -1.53 -3.96 0.80
C ASN A 105 -0.57 -4.20 1.98
N ASP A 106 0.70 -3.80 1.88
CA ASP A 106 1.63 -3.87 3.02
C ASP A 106 1.10 -3.05 4.21
N ILE A 107 0.57 -1.85 3.96
CA ILE A 107 0.00 -1.01 5.02
C ILE A 107 -1.26 -1.64 5.62
N ARG A 108 -2.14 -2.20 4.78
CA ARG A 108 -3.37 -2.85 5.23
C ARG A 108 -3.05 -4.09 6.08
N ILE A 109 -2.22 -4.99 5.57
CA ILE A 109 -1.81 -6.22 6.27
C ILE A 109 -0.99 -5.89 7.51
N GLY A 110 -0.07 -4.92 7.41
CA GLY A 110 0.69 -4.42 8.56
C GLY A 110 -0.22 -3.92 9.68
N SER A 111 -1.29 -3.19 9.33
CA SER A 111 -2.26 -2.73 10.32
C SER A 111 -3.07 -3.88 10.93
N TRP A 112 -3.46 -4.87 10.13
CA TRP A 112 -4.12 -6.09 10.62
C TRP A 112 -3.23 -6.89 11.59
N ILE A 113 -1.92 -6.98 11.34
CA ILE A 113 -0.95 -7.60 12.26
C ILE A 113 -0.90 -6.84 13.59
N GLN A 114 -0.88 -5.51 13.57
CA GLN A 114 -0.86 -4.69 14.79
C GLN A 114 -2.15 -4.84 15.61
N LEU A 115 -3.25 -5.25 14.98
CA LEU A 115 -4.50 -5.59 15.65
C LEU A 115 -4.49 -7.00 16.29
N ASN A 116 -3.35 -7.70 16.28
CA ASN A 116 -3.19 -9.10 16.67
C ASN A 116 -4.00 -10.05 15.81
N GLU A 117 -4.00 -9.83 14.49
CA GLU A 117 -4.54 -10.77 13.50
C GLU A 117 -6.00 -11.18 13.78
N PRO A 118 -6.93 -10.22 13.93
CA PRO A 118 -8.31 -10.55 14.28
C PRO A 118 -8.97 -11.36 13.16
N GLU A 119 -9.29 -12.63 13.44
CA GLU A 119 -9.95 -13.53 12.47
C GLU A 119 -11.47 -13.32 12.45
N ALA A 120 -12.15 -13.65 13.55
CA ALA A 120 -13.62 -13.62 13.65
C ALA A 120 -14.14 -12.75 14.80
N THR A 121 -13.26 -12.38 15.72
CA THR A 121 -13.61 -11.54 16.87
C THR A 121 -13.16 -10.11 16.60
N PRO A 122 -14.05 -9.10 16.70
CA PRO A 122 -13.63 -7.73 16.54
C PRO A 122 -12.57 -7.37 17.59
N PRO A 123 -11.53 -6.60 17.24
CA PRO A 123 -10.53 -6.16 18.19
C PRO A 123 -11.22 -5.33 19.30
N LYS A 124 -10.72 -5.43 20.53
CA LYS A 124 -11.12 -4.49 21.58
C LYS A 124 -10.62 -3.10 21.19
N LEU A 125 -11.54 -2.14 21.16
CA LEU A 125 -11.24 -0.78 20.74
C LEU A 125 -10.65 0.04 21.90
N ASP A 126 -9.43 0.49 21.70
CA ASP A 126 -8.69 1.51 22.43
C ASP A 126 -8.08 2.50 21.42
N ASP A 127 -7.36 3.51 21.89
CA ASP A 127 -6.80 4.54 21.01
C ASP A 127 -5.81 4.01 19.95
N VAL A 128 -5.10 2.90 20.24
CA VAL A 128 -4.10 2.32 19.34
C VAL A 128 -4.79 1.45 18.29
N SER A 129 -5.63 0.53 18.73
CA SER A 129 -6.40 -0.37 17.87
C SER A 129 -7.39 0.38 16.97
N VAL A 130 -8.01 1.48 17.44
CA VAL A 130 -8.84 2.33 16.58
C VAL A 130 -8.00 2.93 15.43
N ARG A 131 -6.77 3.37 15.73
CA ARG A 131 -5.89 3.93 14.69
C ARG A 131 -5.50 2.88 13.66
N ASP A 132 -5.11 1.68 14.09
CA ASP A 132 -4.74 0.59 13.18
C ASP A 132 -5.94 0.11 12.36
N LEU A 133 -7.13 0.03 12.95
CA LEU A 133 -8.37 -0.26 12.23
C LEU A 133 -8.63 0.79 11.14
N LEU A 134 -8.51 2.08 11.47
CA LEU A 134 -8.70 3.16 10.48
C LEU A 134 -7.66 3.08 9.36
N PHE A 135 -6.38 2.83 9.66
CA PHE A 135 -5.34 2.71 8.64
C PHE A 135 -5.61 1.52 7.70
N MET A 136 -6.03 0.38 8.26
CA MET A 136 -6.43 -0.80 7.49
C MET A 136 -7.57 -0.49 6.53
N GLU A 137 -8.65 0.13 7.03
CA GLU A 137 -9.84 0.45 6.23
C GLU A 137 -9.55 1.51 5.17
N ILE A 138 -8.78 2.55 5.49
CA ILE A 138 -8.43 3.59 4.51
C ILE A 138 -7.51 3.02 3.43
N ALA A 139 -6.54 2.16 3.77
CA ALA A 139 -5.73 1.48 2.78
C ALA A 139 -6.60 0.59 1.86
N GLY A 140 -7.49 -0.22 2.44
CA GLY A 140 -8.44 -1.06 1.70
C GLY A 140 -9.37 -0.27 0.78
N PHE A 141 -9.82 0.91 1.22
CA PHE A 141 -10.60 1.82 0.39
C PHE A 141 -9.84 2.24 -0.87
N PHE A 142 -8.56 2.65 -0.75
CA PHE A 142 -7.78 3.04 -1.92
C PHE A 142 -7.45 1.85 -2.83
N GLU A 143 -7.15 0.68 -2.27
CA GLU A 143 -6.94 -0.55 -3.04
C GLU A 143 -8.14 -0.89 -3.92
N LEU A 144 -9.34 -0.90 -3.35
CA LEU A 144 -10.58 -1.19 -4.07
C LEU A 144 -10.76 -0.25 -5.27
N GLN A 145 -10.49 1.04 -5.07
CA GLN A 145 -10.66 2.05 -6.10
C GLN A 145 -9.61 1.95 -7.22
N LEU A 146 -8.37 1.57 -6.89
CA LEU A 146 -7.30 1.33 -7.87
C LEU A 146 -7.55 0.04 -8.67
N LEU A 147 -7.96 -1.05 -8.02
CA LEU A 147 -8.33 -2.30 -8.69
C LEU A 147 -9.51 -2.11 -9.65
N ALA A 148 -10.54 -1.39 -9.22
CA ALA A 148 -11.68 -1.07 -10.08
C ALA A 148 -11.31 -0.21 -11.30
N ALA A 149 -10.19 0.51 -11.26
CA ALA A 149 -9.69 1.27 -12.40
C ALA A 149 -8.90 0.40 -13.38
N LEU A 150 -8.08 -0.55 -12.89
CA LEU A 150 -7.36 -1.50 -13.75
C LEU A 150 -8.31 -2.41 -14.54
N HIS A 151 -9.34 -2.96 -13.91
CA HIS A 151 -10.30 -3.84 -14.59
C HIS A 151 -11.26 -3.11 -15.55
N LYS A 152 -11.18 -1.78 -15.66
CA LYS A 152 -11.95 -1.01 -16.66
C LYS A 152 -11.14 -0.71 -17.93
N GLU A 153 -9.86 -1.07 -17.96
CA GLU A 153 -9.02 -0.99 -19.17
C GLU A 153 -9.00 -2.28 -20.00
N GLU A 154 -9.59 -3.38 -19.50
CA GLU A 154 -9.85 -4.64 -20.23
C GLU A 154 -11.21 -4.62 -20.96
#